data_AF-A0A536HT58-F1
#
_entry.id   AF-A0A536HT58-F1
#
_cell.length_a   1.000
_cell.length_b   1.000
_cell.length_c   1.000
_cell.angle_alpha   90.00
_cell.angle_beta   90.00
_cell.angle_gamma   90.00
#
_symmetry.space_group_name_H-M   'P 1'
#
loop_
_entity.id
_entity.type
_entity.pdbx_description
1 polymer ?
#
loop_
_entity_poly.entity_id
_entity_poly.type
_entity_poly.pdbx_seq_one_letter_code
_entity_poly.pdbx_strand_id
1 'polypeptide(L)'
;MNATGQPVVMHGVNRQGTEYMCAQGRAIFDGPSDQASIDAIKSWRANAVRVPLNEDCWLGINGVPPEYGGAAYRQAIADYVGLLEGSGLYAILDLHWAAPGTTLANGPQPMPDADHSPAFWTDVATTFKGNDAVILELFNEPVPDSNQDSDAAWTCWRDGGTCPGVPYEAAGMQSLVNAIRATGATNVVAFGGVQYGGTLSRWRQYRPTDPQNALVAAWHTYNWTWCVSVSCYESNVGTVAADVPVIATEIGNDQCDAAWLNTLMDWLGSTTAVRLRSTARSIGRISPDSRVPSPPSPPT
;
A
#
# COMPACT_ATOMS: atom_id res chain seq x y z
N MET A 1 -2.52 1.50 -18.89
CA MET A 1 -2.41 0.67 -20.11
C MET A 1 -0.97 0.19 -20.22
N ASN A 2 -0.69 -0.92 -20.89
CA ASN A 2 0.69 -1.30 -21.23
C ASN A 2 1.19 -0.50 -22.44
N ALA A 3 2.46 -0.72 -22.83
CA ALA A 3 3.08 -0.04 -23.98
C ALA A 3 2.35 -0.23 -25.33
N THR A 4 1.50 -1.26 -25.45
CA THR A 4 0.66 -1.51 -26.64
C THR A 4 -0.75 -0.93 -26.56
N GLY A 5 -1.02 -0.09 -25.54
CA GLY A 5 -2.34 0.52 -25.31
C GLY A 5 -3.38 -0.46 -24.74
N GLN A 6 -2.98 -1.66 -24.32
CA GLN A 6 -3.89 -2.62 -23.74
C GLN A 6 -4.13 -2.35 -22.26
N PRO A 7 -5.33 -2.68 -21.77
CA PRO A 7 -5.60 -2.69 -20.34
C PRO A 7 -4.68 -3.66 -19.62
N VAL A 8 -3.98 -3.19 -18.59
CA VAL A 8 -3.32 -4.09 -17.65
C VAL A 8 -4.37 -4.50 -16.64
N VAL A 9 -4.55 -5.81 -16.42
CA VAL A 9 -5.29 -6.36 -15.29
C VAL A 9 -4.30 -6.97 -14.34
N MET A 10 -4.08 -6.33 -13.20
CA MET A 10 -3.24 -6.94 -12.17
C MET A 10 -3.95 -8.16 -11.58
N HIS A 11 -3.18 -9.18 -11.22
CA HIS A 11 -3.50 -10.34 -10.41
C HIS A 11 -2.33 -10.49 -9.45
N GLY A 12 -2.43 -9.88 -8.27
CA GLY A 12 -1.30 -9.74 -7.35
C GLY A 12 -1.33 -10.66 -6.13
N VAL A 13 -0.21 -10.71 -5.41
CA VAL A 13 -0.08 -11.20 -4.03
C VAL A 13 0.65 -10.18 -3.16
N ASN A 14 0.47 -10.24 -1.84
CA ASN A 14 1.27 -9.47 -0.89
C ASN A 14 2.42 -10.33 -0.36
N ARG A 15 3.65 -9.80 -0.43
CA ARG A 15 4.84 -10.44 0.10
C ARG A 15 5.36 -9.68 1.31
N GLN A 16 4.75 -9.97 2.46
CA GLN A 16 5.12 -9.42 3.77
C GLN A 16 6.49 -9.93 4.23
N GLY A 17 7.11 -9.19 5.13
CA GLY A 17 8.40 -9.47 5.76
C GLY A 17 9.31 -8.25 5.82
N THR A 18 9.39 -7.51 4.72
CA THR A 18 10.32 -6.38 4.54
C THR A 18 9.96 -5.16 5.37
N GLU A 19 8.72 -5.05 5.82
CA GLU A 19 8.24 -4.02 6.73
C GLU A 19 8.66 -4.24 8.19
N TYR A 20 8.97 -5.48 8.61
CA TYR A 20 9.19 -5.78 10.04
C TYR A 20 10.51 -6.49 10.38
N MET A 21 11.04 -7.33 9.49
CA MET A 21 12.19 -8.18 9.82
C MET A 21 13.46 -7.37 10.13
N CYS A 22 13.63 -6.25 9.43
CA CYS A 22 14.79 -5.38 9.54
C CYS A 22 14.80 -4.61 10.88
N ALA A 23 13.68 -3.97 11.23
CA ALA A 23 13.51 -3.25 12.50
C ALA A 23 13.59 -4.21 13.70
N GLN A 24 13.15 -5.45 13.54
CA GLN A 24 13.29 -6.50 14.56
C GLN A 24 14.70 -7.11 14.63
N GLY A 25 15.62 -6.69 13.76
CA GLY A 25 17.01 -7.13 13.76
C GLY A 25 17.20 -8.60 13.37
N ARG A 26 16.35 -9.13 12.49
CA ARG A 26 16.35 -10.56 12.13
C ARG A 26 16.90 -10.83 10.73
N ALA A 27 16.41 -10.10 9.73
CA ALA A 27 16.76 -10.23 8.32
C ALA A 27 16.15 -9.04 7.54
N ILE A 28 16.37 -8.96 6.23
CA ILE A 28 15.60 -8.05 5.38
C ILE A 28 14.26 -8.68 4.97
N PHE A 29 14.23 -9.98 4.63
CA PHE A 29 13.02 -10.70 4.20
C PHE A 29 12.59 -11.76 5.22
N ASP A 30 11.29 -12.02 5.33
CA ASP A 30 10.76 -13.18 6.06
C ASP A 30 10.58 -14.39 5.12
N GLY A 31 11.58 -15.27 5.10
CA GLY A 31 11.62 -16.46 4.24
C GLY A 31 12.22 -16.19 2.85
N PRO A 32 12.09 -17.15 1.91
CA PRO A 32 12.74 -17.07 0.60
C PRO A 32 12.32 -15.83 -0.21
N SER A 33 13.30 -15.18 -0.84
CA SER A 33 13.13 -14.04 -1.76
C SER A 33 13.88 -14.26 -3.08
N ASP A 34 14.04 -15.53 -3.47
CA ASP A 34 14.76 -15.96 -4.67
C ASP A 34 13.81 -16.32 -5.84
N GLN A 35 14.39 -16.72 -6.98
CA GLN A 35 13.64 -17.12 -8.16
C GLN A 35 12.63 -18.26 -7.89
N ALA A 36 12.98 -19.21 -7.03
CA ALA A 36 12.08 -20.33 -6.71
C ALA A 36 10.83 -19.84 -5.98
N SER A 37 10.97 -18.87 -5.08
CA SER A 37 9.82 -18.22 -4.43
C SER A 37 8.94 -17.46 -5.42
N ILE A 38 9.54 -16.80 -6.41
CA ILE A 38 8.83 -16.07 -7.48
C ILE A 38 8.11 -17.03 -8.43
N ASP A 39 8.73 -18.15 -8.80
CA ASP A 39 8.10 -19.20 -9.61
C ASP A 39 6.88 -19.80 -8.90
N ALA A 40 6.94 -19.96 -7.58
CA ALA A 40 5.80 -20.37 -6.78
C ALA A 40 4.66 -19.33 -6.82
N ILE A 41 4.96 -18.03 -6.68
CA ILE A 41 3.98 -16.95 -6.85
C ILE A 41 3.34 -17.00 -8.24
N LYS A 42 4.15 -17.17 -9.29
CA LYS A 42 3.67 -17.28 -10.67
C LYS A 42 2.81 -18.50 -10.93
N SER A 43 3.00 -19.59 -10.18
CA SER A 43 2.14 -20.78 -10.27
C SER A 43 0.67 -20.48 -9.94
N TRP A 44 0.41 -19.42 -9.15
CA TRP A 44 -0.93 -18.92 -8.86
C TRP A 44 -1.46 -17.96 -9.93
N ARG A 45 -0.74 -17.82 -11.05
CA ARG A 45 -1.03 -16.91 -12.17
C ARG A 45 -0.99 -15.44 -11.77
N ALA A 46 -0.19 -15.10 -10.75
CA ALA A 46 0.06 -13.73 -10.39
C ALA A 46 0.88 -13.01 -11.48
N ASN A 47 0.61 -11.72 -11.67
CA ASN A 47 1.40 -10.82 -12.52
C ASN A 47 1.88 -9.57 -11.76
N ALA A 48 1.61 -9.47 -10.46
CA ALA A 48 2.09 -8.39 -9.61
C ALA A 48 2.43 -8.90 -8.21
N VAL A 49 3.36 -8.23 -7.52
CA VAL A 49 3.67 -8.47 -6.11
C VAL A 49 3.71 -7.14 -5.39
N ARG A 50 2.91 -7.01 -4.32
CA ARG A 50 2.98 -5.90 -3.37
C ARG A 50 4.00 -6.22 -2.29
N VAL A 51 4.96 -5.31 -2.10
CA VAL A 51 6.11 -5.44 -1.21
C VAL A 51 6.01 -4.32 -0.16
N PRO A 52 5.51 -4.63 1.04
CA PRO A 52 5.52 -3.72 2.18
C PRO A 52 6.93 -3.28 2.57
N LEU A 53 7.15 -1.98 2.71
CA LEU A 53 8.44 -1.39 3.08
C LEU A 53 8.38 -0.75 4.46
N ASN A 54 9.56 -0.57 5.05
CA ASN A 54 9.75 0.13 6.31
C ASN A 54 10.59 1.39 6.08
N GLU A 55 10.10 2.53 6.56
CA GLU A 55 10.77 3.82 6.45
C GLU A 55 12.16 3.83 7.08
N ASP A 56 12.26 3.45 8.35
CA ASP A 56 13.51 3.48 9.10
C ASP A 56 14.51 2.49 8.53
N CYS A 57 14.06 1.33 8.05
CA CYS A 57 14.95 0.37 7.42
C CYS A 57 15.47 0.88 6.07
N TRP A 58 14.63 1.53 5.28
CA TRP A 58 15.06 2.12 4.02
C TRP A 58 16.06 3.25 4.26
N LEU A 59 15.80 4.14 5.22
CA LEU A 59 16.63 5.29 5.53
C LEU A 59 17.88 4.92 6.35
N GLY A 60 17.83 3.83 7.11
CA GLY A 60 18.91 3.38 8.00
C GLY A 60 19.02 4.23 9.28
N ILE A 61 17.88 4.60 9.86
CA ILE A 61 17.79 5.51 11.01
C ILE A 61 17.17 4.81 12.24
N ASN A 62 17.03 5.56 13.35
CA ASN A 62 16.26 5.17 14.55
C ASN A 62 16.62 3.82 15.19
N GLY A 63 17.87 3.39 14.99
CA GLY A 63 18.42 2.19 15.62
C GLY A 63 18.22 0.90 14.83
N VAL A 64 17.81 0.97 13.55
CA VAL A 64 17.84 -0.20 12.67
C VAL A 64 19.26 -0.75 12.56
N PRO A 65 19.49 -2.06 12.76
CA PRO A 65 20.81 -2.66 12.60
C PRO A 65 21.40 -2.38 11.20
N PRO A 66 22.65 -1.90 11.09
CA PRO A 66 23.24 -1.49 9.81
C PRO A 66 23.25 -2.57 8.73
N GLU A 67 23.28 -3.85 9.12
CA GLU A 67 23.21 -5.00 8.20
C GLU A 67 21.82 -5.19 7.54
N TYR A 68 20.77 -4.61 8.11
CA TYR A 68 19.39 -4.70 7.61
C TYR A 68 18.77 -3.35 7.26
N GLY A 69 19.54 -2.26 7.37
CA GLY A 69 19.08 -0.90 7.13
C GLY A 69 19.88 -0.19 6.03
N GLY A 70 19.39 0.99 5.64
CA GLY A 70 20.06 1.89 4.72
C GLY A 70 20.41 1.21 3.38
N ALA A 71 21.68 1.32 2.97
CA ALA A 71 22.14 0.80 1.69
C ALA A 71 21.93 -0.72 1.54
N ALA A 72 22.05 -1.51 2.61
CA ALA A 72 21.83 -2.95 2.56
C ALA A 72 20.36 -3.28 2.26
N TYR A 73 19.43 -2.60 2.95
CA TYR A 73 18.01 -2.73 2.71
C TYR A 73 17.63 -2.31 1.28
N ARG A 74 18.07 -1.12 0.85
CA ARG A 74 17.77 -0.58 -0.49
C ARG A 74 18.27 -1.50 -1.60
N GLN A 75 19.50 -2.01 -1.50
CA GLN A 75 20.04 -2.95 -2.49
C GLN A 75 19.21 -4.23 -2.56
N ALA A 76 18.86 -4.81 -1.41
CA ALA A 76 18.08 -6.04 -1.35
C ALA A 76 16.67 -5.87 -1.95
N ILE A 77 16.00 -4.73 -1.71
CA ILE A 77 14.72 -4.42 -2.34
C ILE A 77 14.88 -4.22 -3.85
N ALA A 78 15.91 -3.48 -4.29
CA ALA A 78 16.17 -3.27 -5.71
C ALA A 78 16.45 -4.59 -6.46
N ASP A 79 17.23 -5.48 -5.86
CA ASP A 79 17.51 -6.81 -6.42
C ASP A 79 16.24 -7.65 -6.52
N TYR A 80 15.40 -7.63 -5.48
CA TYR A 80 14.12 -8.36 -5.49
C TYR A 80 13.14 -7.82 -6.54
N VAL A 81 13.03 -6.49 -6.68
CA VAL A 81 12.25 -5.85 -7.74
C VAL A 81 12.78 -6.25 -9.13
N GLY A 82 14.10 -6.27 -9.32
CA GLY A 82 14.71 -6.75 -10.56
C GLY A 82 14.38 -8.21 -10.89
N LEU A 83 14.31 -9.09 -9.88
CA LEU A 83 13.89 -10.49 -10.07
C LEU A 83 12.40 -10.62 -10.41
N LEU A 84 11.53 -9.82 -9.78
CA LEU A 84 10.10 -9.77 -10.10
C LEU A 84 9.89 -9.36 -11.56
N GLU A 85 10.55 -8.28 -11.99
CA GLU A 85 10.45 -7.75 -13.35
C GLU A 85 11.04 -8.69 -14.39
N GLY A 86 12.22 -9.27 -14.11
CA GLY A 86 12.82 -10.31 -14.95
C GLY A 86 11.91 -11.54 -15.11
N SER A 87 10.99 -11.74 -14.17
CA SER A 87 9.98 -12.78 -14.19
C SER A 87 8.64 -12.33 -14.81
N GLY A 88 8.53 -11.10 -15.29
CA GLY A 88 7.33 -10.52 -15.90
C GLY A 88 6.25 -10.11 -14.90
N LEU A 89 6.64 -9.79 -13.67
CA LEU A 89 5.76 -9.31 -12.60
C LEU A 89 5.95 -7.80 -12.40
N TYR A 90 4.85 -7.08 -12.13
CA TYR A 90 4.91 -5.71 -11.61
C TYR A 90 5.25 -5.72 -10.11
N ALA A 91 5.94 -4.69 -9.64
CA ALA A 91 6.17 -4.46 -8.21
C ALA A 91 5.31 -3.29 -7.71
N ILE A 92 4.60 -3.49 -6.61
CA ILE A 92 3.91 -2.40 -5.89
C ILE A 92 4.69 -2.20 -4.59
N LEU A 93 5.42 -1.10 -4.47
CA LEU A 93 6.17 -0.76 -3.27
C LEU A 93 5.31 0.09 -2.36
N ASP A 94 5.05 -0.39 -1.15
CA ASP A 94 4.13 0.22 -0.19
C ASP A 94 4.89 0.75 1.02
N LEU A 95 4.67 2.01 1.41
CA LEU A 95 5.12 2.47 2.73
C LEU A 95 4.20 1.87 3.79
N HIS A 96 4.62 0.76 4.36
CA HIS A 96 3.79 -0.01 5.27
C HIS A 96 3.91 0.51 6.70
N TRP A 97 5.16 0.63 7.18
CA TRP A 97 5.46 1.14 8.52
C TRP A 97 6.38 2.37 8.43
N ALA A 98 6.00 3.41 9.17
CA ALA A 98 6.69 4.67 9.34
C ALA A 98 6.71 5.03 10.84
N ALA A 99 7.51 6.00 11.27
CA ALA A 99 7.45 6.48 12.65
C ALA A 99 8.07 7.88 12.84
N PRO A 100 7.46 8.71 13.72
CA PRO A 100 7.92 10.07 13.95
C PRO A 100 9.19 10.13 14.82
N GLY A 101 10.01 11.14 14.56
CA GLY A 101 11.17 11.48 15.37
C GLY A 101 12.15 10.32 15.50
N THR A 102 12.58 10.02 16.73
CA THR A 102 13.54 8.95 16.99
C THR A 102 12.90 7.59 17.28
N THR A 103 11.59 7.46 17.05
CA THR A 103 10.86 6.22 17.33
C THR A 103 11.12 5.22 16.22
N LEU A 104 11.51 4.00 16.58
CA LEU A 104 11.68 2.94 15.59
C LEU A 104 10.33 2.53 14.99
N ALA A 105 10.22 2.54 13.66
CA ALA A 105 9.08 2.06 12.89
C ALA A 105 8.93 0.53 13.06
N ASN A 106 8.20 0.11 14.09
CA ASN A 106 8.00 -1.31 14.42
C ASN A 106 6.51 -1.69 14.52
N GLY A 107 5.65 -0.93 13.82
CA GLY A 107 4.22 -1.16 13.77
C GLY A 107 3.49 -0.10 12.93
N PRO A 108 2.17 -0.28 12.73
CA PRO A 108 1.37 0.64 11.94
C PRO A 108 1.21 1.99 12.65
N GLN A 109 1.00 3.02 11.84
CA GLN A 109 0.80 4.40 12.28
C GLN A 109 -0.47 4.98 11.64
N PRO A 110 -1.14 5.97 12.28
CA PRO A 110 -2.37 6.53 11.74
C PRO A 110 -2.18 7.31 10.43
N MET A 111 -1.00 7.90 10.23
CA MET A 111 -0.59 8.62 9.02
C MET A 111 0.93 8.45 8.82
N PRO A 112 1.48 8.75 7.63
CA PRO A 112 2.92 8.96 7.48
C PRO A 112 3.37 10.16 8.31
N ASP A 113 4.58 10.14 8.86
CA ASP A 113 5.15 11.29 9.58
C ASP A 113 5.76 12.33 8.62
N ALA A 114 5.77 13.58 9.05
CA ALA A 114 6.28 14.69 8.26
C ALA A 114 7.81 14.77 8.22
N ASP A 115 8.51 14.18 9.18
CA ASP A 115 9.97 14.35 9.33
C ASP A 115 10.79 13.33 8.53
N HIS A 116 10.27 12.14 8.23
CA HIS A 116 10.99 11.11 7.46
C HIS A 116 10.27 10.67 6.19
N SER A 117 8.93 10.58 6.17
CA SER A 117 8.22 9.96 5.02
C SER A 117 8.45 10.67 3.67
N PRO A 118 8.56 12.02 3.60
CA PRO A 118 8.97 12.68 2.36
C PRO A 118 10.39 12.31 1.89
N ALA A 119 11.34 12.12 2.81
CA ALA A 119 12.70 11.71 2.49
C ALA A 119 12.75 10.25 2.02
N PHE A 120 11.99 9.37 2.67
CA PHE A 120 11.77 8.00 2.23
C PHE A 120 11.28 7.96 0.78
N TRP A 121 10.19 8.66 0.47
CA TRP A 121 9.63 8.65 -0.88
C TRP A 121 10.52 9.30 -1.93
N THR A 122 11.30 10.30 -1.56
CA THR A 122 12.31 10.89 -2.44
C THR A 122 13.38 9.86 -2.84
N ASP A 123 13.86 9.05 -1.89
CA ASP A 123 14.92 8.07 -2.14
C ASP A 123 14.39 6.81 -2.86
N VAL A 124 13.20 6.31 -2.49
CA VAL A 124 12.50 5.25 -3.23
C VAL A 124 12.26 5.68 -4.68
N ALA A 125 11.69 6.87 -4.90
CA ALA A 125 11.44 7.37 -6.25
C ALA A 125 12.74 7.59 -7.04
N THR A 126 13.82 8.05 -6.39
CA THR A 126 15.12 8.18 -7.05
C THR A 126 15.68 6.82 -7.48
N THR A 127 15.45 5.77 -6.69
CA THR A 127 15.88 4.40 -6.99
C THR A 127 15.13 3.80 -8.17
N PHE A 128 13.81 4.04 -8.26
CA PHE A 128 12.93 3.37 -9.23
C PHE A 128 12.39 4.27 -10.36
N LYS A 129 12.82 5.53 -10.46
CA LYS A 129 12.40 6.40 -11.55
C LYS A 129 12.81 5.85 -12.92
N GLY A 130 11.91 5.99 -13.89
CA GLY A 130 12.08 5.44 -15.24
C GLY A 130 11.75 3.96 -15.35
N ASN A 131 11.30 3.33 -14.25
CA ASN A 131 10.81 1.97 -14.26
C ASN A 131 9.28 1.93 -14.22
N ASP A 132 8.67 1.80 -15.40
CA ASP A 132 7.20 1.78 -15.54
C ASP A 132 6.55 0.49 -14.98
N ALA A 133 7.34 -0.51 -14.58
CA ALA A 133 6.84 -1.72 -13.94
C ALA A 133 6.70 -1.58 -12.40
N VAL A 134 7.18 -0.46 -11.83
CA VAL A 134 7.09 -0.17 -10.39
C VAL A 134 5.98 0.84 -10.12
N ILE A 135 5.06 0.46 -9.23
CA ILE A 135 4.00 1.30 -8.67
C ILE A 135 4.39 1.68 -7.23
N LEU A 136 4.18 2.95 -6.88
CA LEU A 136 4.50 3.49 -5.57
C LEU A 136 3.22 3.72 -4.76
N GLU A 137 2.95 2.90 -3.76
CA GLU A 137 1.79 3.01 -2.87
C GLU A 137 2.12 3.81 -1.61
N LEU A 138 1.57 5.01 -1.49
CA LEU A 138 2.11 6.05 -0.59
C LEU A 138 2.07 5.71 0.90
N PHE A 139 1.05 4.94 1.31
CA PHE A 139 0.87 4.51 2.70
C PHE A 139 -0.20 3.43 2.78
N ASN A 140 0.04 2.42 3.63
CA ASN A 140 -0.81 1.24 3.75
C ASN A 140 -2.25 1.55 4.18
N GLU A 141 -2.47 2.10 5.37
CA GLU A 141 -3.81 2.18 5.98
C GLU A 141 -4.01 3.47 6.77
N PRO A 142 -4.32 4.60 6.11
CA PRO A 142 -4.60 5.86 6.80
C PRO A 142 -5.83 5.76 7.72
N VAL A 143 -5.65 6.15 8.98
CA VAL A 143 -6.73 6.23 9.99
C VAL A 143 -6.79 7.57 10.76
N PRO A 144 -6.62 8.74 10.09
CA PRO A 144 -6.74 10.02 10.78
C PRO A 144 -8.15 10.23 11.34
N ASP A 145 -8.27 11.19 12.25
CA ASP A 145 -9.51 11.52 12.96
C ASP A 145 -10.15 10.29 13.65
N SER A 146 -9.31 9.47 14.27
CA SER A 146 -9.72 8.23 14.95
C SER A 146 -10.52 7.30 14.04
N ASN A 147 -10.05 7.12 12.81
CA ASN A 147 -10.61 6.18 11.83
C ASN A 147 -12.04 6.54 11.34
N GLN A 148 -12.34 7.83 11.21
CA GLN A 148 -13.65 8.31 10.74
C GLN A 148 -13.65 8.66 9.23
N ASP A 149 -14.82 8.61 8.59
CA ASP A 149 -15.07 9.21 7.26
C ASP A 149 -15.63 10.63 7.42
N SER A 150 -14.76 11.57 7.78
CA SER A 150 -15.10 12.97 8.05
C SER A 150 -14.29 13.94 7.18
N ASP A 151 -14.74 15.19 7.03
CA ASP A 151 -13.94 16.21 6.35
C ASP A 151 -12.59 16.45 7.04
N ALA A 152 -12.51 16.29 8.36
CA ALA A 152 -11.26 16.42 9.10
C ALA A 152 -10.29 15.28 8.76
N ALA A 153 -10.79 14.03 8.67
CA ALA A 153 -10.00 12.87 8.26
C ALA A 153 -9.43 13.06 6.85
N TRP A 154 -10.28 13.44 5.89
CA TRP A 154 -9.86 13.63 4.49
C TRP A 154 -8.96 14.86 4.28
N THR A 155 -9.17 15.93 5.05
CA THR A 155 -8.26 17.09 5.05
C THR A 155 -6.89 16.68 5.56
N CYS A 156 -6.82 15.97 6.70
CA CYS A 156 -5.56 15.43 7.20
C CYS A 156 -4.89 14.50 6.18
N TRP A 157 -5.66 13.57 5.62
CA TRP A 157 -5.15 12.62 4.62
C TRP A 157 -4.50 13.33 3.43
N ARG A 158 -5.10 14.42 2.91
CA ARG A 158 -4.52 15.16 1.78
C ARG A 158 -3.36 16.05 2.19
N ASP A 159 -3.56 16.84 3.24
CA ASP A 159 -2.72 18.01 3.56
C ASP A 159 -1.66 17.71 4.63
N GLY A 160 -1.90 16.72 5.49
CA GLY A 160 -1.08 16.43 6.65
C GLY A 160 -1.15 17.54 7.69
N GLY A 161 -0.02 17.75 8.39
CA GLY A 161 0.12 18.71 9.48
C GLY A 161 -0.39 18.18 10.81
N THR A 162 -0.82 19.09 11.69
CA THR A 162 -1.47 18.74 12.95
C THR A 162 -2.87 18.19 12.69
N CYS A 163 -3.04 16.88 12.87
CA CYS A 163 -4.30 16.20 12.57
C CYS A 163 -4.99 15.64 13.83
N PRO A 164 -6.34 15.65 13.89
CA PRO A 164 -7.08 14.90 14.89
C PRO A 164 -6.71 13.40 14.84
N GLY A 165 -6.51 12.78 16.00
CA GLY A 165 -6.16 11.36 16.10
C GLY A 165 -4.75 10.98 15.65
N VAL A 166 -3.90 11.96 15.26
CA VAL A 166 -2.50 11.74 14.93
C VAL A 166 -1.62 12.45 15.97
N PRO A 167 -0.79 11.73 16.74
CA PRO A 167 -0.03 12.31 17.85
C PRO A 167 1.28 13.02 17.43
N TYR A 168 1.48 13.25 16.14
CA TYR A 168 2.65 13.88 15.53
C TYR A 168 2.24 14.67 14.28
N GLU A 169 3.16 15.46 13.71
CA GLU A 169 2.94 16.13 12.44
C GLU A 169 2.89 15.11 11.30
N ALA A 170 1.73 15.01 10.63
CA ALA A 170 1.53 14.07 9.54
C ALA A 170 2.08 14.60 8.21
N ALA A 171 2.63 13.74 7.37
CA ALA A 171 2.73 14.03 5.95
C ALA A 171 1.43 13.64 5.24
N GLY A 172 0.81 14.60 4.56
CA GLY A 172 -0.36 14.34 3.71
C GLY A 172 0.05 13.72 2.37
N MET A 173 -0.89 13.02 1.71
CA MET A 173 -0.64 12.38 0.41
C MET A 173 -0.12 13.38 -0.64
N GLN A 174 -0.53 14.66 -0.58
CA GLN A 174 -0.02 15.67 -1.51
C GLN A 174 1.48 15.93 -1.34
N SER A 175 1.99 15.95 -0.11
CA SER A 175 3.42 16.18 0.12
C SER A 175 4.26 14.99 -0.37
N LEU A 176 3.75 13.77 -0.22
CA LEU A 176 4.42 12.56 -0.72
C LEU A 176 4.39 12.47 -2.25
N VAL A 177 3.26 12.81 -2.90
CA VAL A 177 3.24 12.97 -4.37
C VAL A 177 4.27 14.01 -4.82
N ASN A 178 4.35 15.15 -4.14
CA ASN A 178 5.33 16.18 -4.47
C ASN A 178 6.77 15.67 -4.31
N ALA A 179 7.07 14.94 -3.23
CA ALA A 179 8.39 14.35 -2.99
C ALA A 179 8.79 13.40 -4.12
N ILE A 180 7.89 12.51 -4.54
CA ILE A 180 8.12 11.60 -5.68
C ILE A 180 8.36 12.40 -6.96
N ARG A 181 7.48 13.34 -7.30
CA ARG A 181 7.56 14.07 -8.57
C ARG A 181 8.76 15.02 -8.64
N ALA A 182 9.23 15.54 -7.52
CA ALA A 182 10.44 16.37 -7.46
C ALA A 182 11.70 15.63 -7.93
N THR A 183 11.72 14.29 -7.89
CA THR A 183 12.85 13.47 -8.38
C THR A 183 12.87 13.31 -9.91
N GLY A 184 11.79 13.70 -10.59
CA GLY A 184 11.52 13.40 -11.99
C GLY A 184 10.88 12.03 -12.24
N ALA A 185 10.48 11.30 -11.18
CA ALA A 185 9.81 10.00 -11.32
C ALA A 185 8.45 10.11 -12.02
N THR A 186 8.26 9.28 -13.05
CA THR A 186 7.03 9.14 -13.83
C THR A 186 6.18 7.94 -13.42
N ASN A 187 6.63 7.18 -12.40
CA ASN A 187 5.95 5.98 -11.91
C ASN A 187 4.47 6.25 -11.58
N VAL A 188 3.64 5.23 -11.72
CA VAL A 188 2.27 5.26 -11.20
C VAL A 188 2.33 5.36 -9.68
N VAL A 189 1.50 6.24 -9.12
CA VAL A 189 1.38 6.45 -7.68
C VAL A 189 -0.01 5.97 -7.23
N ALA A 190 -0.03 5.02 -6.31
CA ALA A 190 -1.24 4.47 -5.72
C ALA A 190 -1.40 4.95 -4.28
N PHE A 191 -2.62 5.06 -3.78
CA PHE A 191 -2.87 5.26 -2.35
C PHE A 191 -4.34 5.04 -2.01
N GLY A 192 -4.56 4.47 -0.83
CA GLY A 192 -5.89 4.23 -0.29
C GLY A 192 -6.57 5.51 0.20
N GLY A 193 -7.83 5.40 0.59
CA GLY A 193 -8.53 6.45 1.33
C GLY A 193 -8.36 6.31 2.84
N VAL A 194 -9.34 6.80 3.59
CA VAL A 194 -9.40 6.65 5.05
C VAL A 194 -10.04 5.31 5.45
N GLN A 195 -10.15 5.07 6.75
CA GLN A 195 -10.75 3.85 7.30
C GLN A 195 -10.00 2.58 6.92
N TYR A 196 -8.71 2.54 7.23
CA TYR A 196 -7.79 1.46 6.85
C TYR A 196 -7.75 1.25 5.33
N GLY A 197 -7.75 2.33 4.56
CA GLY A 197 -7.79 2.26 3.08
C GLY A 197 -9.12 1.74 2.50
N GLY A 198 -10.12 1.47 3.34
CA GLY A 198 -11.39 0.85 2.93
C GLY A 198 -12.43 1.82 2.37
N THR A 199 -12.28 3.14 2.62
CA THR A 199 -13.28 4.15 2.25
C THR A 199 -12.75 5.12 1.21
N LEU A 200 -13.37 5.14 0.04
CA LEU A 200 -13.02 6.00 -1.10
C LEU A 200 -14.06 7.11 -1.38
N SER A 201 -15.07 7.25 -0.51
CA SER A 201 -16.22 8.14 -0.64
C SER A 201 -15.89 9.58 -1.07
N ARG A 202 -14.76 10.14 -0.58
CA ARG A 202 -14.31 11.50 -0.90
C ARG A 202 -12.98 11.55 -1.65
N TRP A 203 -12.48 10.42 -2.14
CA TRP A 203 -11.17 10.34 -2.82
C TRP A 203 -11.10 11.35 -3.98
N ARG A 204 -12.14 11.46 -4.81
CA ARG A 204 -12.17 12.41 -5.93
C ARG A 204 -12.13 13.88 -5.51
N GLN A 205 -12.76 14.22 -4.37
CA GLN A 205 -12.79 15.59 -3.84
C GLN A 205 -11.43 15.99 -3.26
N TYR A 206 -10.76 15.06 -2.59
CA TYR A 206 -9.51 15.32 -1.87
C TYR A 206 -8.26 14.85 -2.62
N ARG A 207 -8.38 14.23 -3.80
CA ARG A 207 -7.23 13.68 -4.54
C ARG A 207 -6.10 14.70 -4.67
N PRO A 208 -4.85 14.31 -4.38
CA PRO A 208 -3.68 15.10 -4.72
C PRO A 208 -3.68 15.51 -6.20
N THR A 209 -3.08 16.67 -6.47
CA THR A 209 -2.72 17.08 -7.82
C THR A 209 -1.41 16.38 -8.20
N ASP A 210 -1.42 15.70 -9.34
CA ASP A 210 -0.23 15.06 -9.93
C ASP A 210 -0.01 15.59 -11.36
N PRO A 211 1.12 16.25 -11.65
CA PRO A 211 1.44 16.73 -12.99
C PRO A 211 1.57 15.60 -14.03
N GLN A 212 1.85 14.36 -13.60
CA GLN A 212 1.90 13.20 -14.51
C GLN A 212 0.53 12.59 -14.79
N ASN A 213 -0.51 13.00 -14.05
CA ASN A 213 -1.84 12.41 -14.10
C ASN A 213 -1.81 10.86 -14.01
N ALA A 214 -0.94 10.34 -13.15
CA ALA A 214 -0.64 8.91 -13.02
C ALA A 214 -1.02 8.40 -11.62
N LEU A 215 -2.14 8.90 -11.08
CA LEU A 215 -2.68 8.48 -9.79
C LEU A 215 -3.66 7.33 -9.94
N VAL A 216 -3.62 6.41 -8.99
CA VAL A 216 -4.51 5.24 -8.91
C VAL A 216 -5.04 5.13 -7.48
N ALA A 217 -6.33 4.84 -7.31
CA ALA A 217 -6.87 4.60 -5.98
C ALA A 217 -6.51 3.17 -5.54
N ALA A 218 -5.96 3.01 -4.35
CA ALA A 218 -5.85 1.71 -3.71
C ALA A 218 -7.10 1.44 -2.84
N TRP A 219 -7.43 0.18 -2.59
CA TRP A 219 -8.57 -0.19 -1.76
C TRP A 219 -8.30 -1.47 -0.98
N HIS A 220 -8.59 -1.43 0.31
CA HIS A 220 -8.47 -2.58 1.19
C HIS A 220 -9.86 -3.08 1.59
N THR A 221 -10.09 -4.39 1.52
CA THR A 221 -11.35 -4.97 1.99
C THR A 221 -11.17 -6.39 2.48
N TYR A 222 -11.85 -6.71 3.57
CA TYR A 222 -11.92 -8.05 4.13
C TYR A 222 -13.36 -8.36 4.50
N ASN A 223 -13.69 -9.64 4.70
CA ASN A 223 -15.05 -10.06 5.08
C ASN A 223 -15.52 -9.53 6.46
N TRP A 224 -14.64 -8.88 7.22
CA TRP A 224 -14.96 -8.19 8.49
C TRP A 224 -14.87 -6.66 8.40
N THR A 225 -14.60 -6.10 7.22
CA THR A 225 -14.62 -4.63 7.04
C THR A 225 -16.05 -4.12 6.94
N TRP A 226 -16.24 -2.79 7.01
CA TRP A 226 -17.57 -2.19 6.93
C TRP A 226 -18.22 -2.36 5.54
N CYS A 227 -17.40 -2.47 4.49
CA CYS A 227 -17.84 -2.58 3.10
C CYS A 227 -17.62 -4.01 2.60
N VAL A 228 -18.67 -4.84 2.65
CA VAL A 228 -18.60 -6.30 2.35
C VAL A 228 -19.68 -6.80 1.39
N SER A 229 -20.47 -5.90 0.80
CA SER A 229 -21.53 -6.23 -0.15
C SER A 229 -21.31 -5.56 -1.51
N VAL A 230 -21.83 -6.18 -2.57
CA VAL A 230 -21.80 -5.58 -3.93
C VAL A 230 -22.40 -4.17 -3.94
N SER A 231 -23.52 -3.96 -3.23
CA SER A 231 -24.12 -2.62 -3.13
C SER A 231 -23.20 -1.60 -2.48
N CYS A 232 -22.39 -2.01 -1.50
CA CYS A 232 -21.38 -1.14 -0.90
C CYS A 232 -20.20 -0.89 -1.87
N TYR A 233 -19.73 -1.93 -2.56
CA TYR A 233 -18.64 -1.80 -3.52
C TYR A 233 -18.99 -0.79 -4.62
N GLU A 234 -20.22 -0.84 -5.15
CA GLU A 234 -20.71 0.13 -6.15
C GLU A 234 -20.76 1.56 -5.62
N SER A 235 -21.31 1.77 -4.41
CA SER A 235 -21.49 3.12 -3.85
C SER A 235 -20.20 3.74 -3.33
N ASN A 236 -19.23 2.93 -2.91
CA ASN A 236 -17.93 3.37 -2.43
C ASN A 236 -16.89 3.41 -3.55
N VAL A 237 -16.52 2.24 -4.06
CA VAL A 237 -15.41 2.05 -5.00
C VAL A 237 -15.83 2.32 -6.44
N GLY A 238 -17.02 1.85 -6.84
CA GLY A 238 -17.55 2.01 -8.21
C GLY A 238 -17.63 3.49 -8.63
N THR A 239 -17.98 4.38 -7.70
CA THR A 239 -18.06 5.83 -7.98
C THR A 239 -16.71 6.47 -8.28
N VAL A 240 -15.61 5.96 -7.71
CA VAL A 240 -14.25 6.44 -7.98
C VAL A 240 -13.69 5.80 -9.24
N ALA A 241 -13.96 4.51 -9.41
CA ALA A 241 -13.49 3.70 -10.53
C ALA A 241 -14.02 4.18 -11.90
N ALA A 242 -15.08 5.00 -11.91
CA ALA A 242 -15.58 5.68 -13.11
C ALA A 242 -14.60 6.74 -13.66
N ASP A 243 -13.75 7.34 -12.82
CA ASP A 243 -12.87 8.45 -13.18
C ASP A 243 -11.39 8.11 -13.09
N VAL A 244 -11.00 7.22 -12.17
CA VAL A 244 -9.61 6.87 -11.87
C VAL A 244 -9.48 5.35 -11.72
N PRO A 245 -8.41 4.71 -12.23
CA PRO A 245 -8.21 3.28 -12.00
C PRO A 245 -8.17 2.96 -10.50
N VAL A 246 -8.70 1.80 -10.13
CA VAL A 246 -8.66 1.29 -8.75
C VAL A 246 -7.94 -0.06 -8.71
N ILE A 247 -7.08 -0.24 -7.71
CA ILE A 247 -6.46 -1.52 -7.33
C ILE A 247 -6.96 -1.91 -5.96
N ALA A 248 -7.53 -3.12 -5.82
CA ALA A 248 -7.69 -3.70 -4.49
C ALA A 248 -6.33 -4.25 -4.04
N THR A 249 -5.54 -3.49 -3.29
CA THR A 249 -4.14 -3.81 -2.90
C THR A 249 -4.06 -4.75 -1.71
N GLU A 250 -5.11 -4.82 -0.90
CA GLU A 250 -5.29 -5.83 0.13
C GLU A 250 -6.71 -6.40 0.13
N ILE A 251 -6.80 -7.72 -0.03
CA ILE A 251 -8.04 -8.47 0.18
C ILE A 251 -7.76 -9.79 0.89
N GLY A 252 -8.62 -10.18 1.82
CA GLY A 252 -8.47 -11.44 2.54
C GLY A 252 -9.77 -11.93 3.13
N ASN A 253 -9.77 -13.21 3.52
CA ASN A 253 -10.89 -13.87 4.18
C ASN A 253 -10.36 -14.66 5.38
N ASP A 254 -11.02 -14.52 6.53
CA ASP A 254 -10.72 -15.28 7.75
C ASP A 254 -11.62 -16.51 7.88
N GLN A 255 -12.61 -16.63 7.01
CA GLN A 255 -13.42 -17.82 6.87
C GLN A 255 -12.68 -18.86 6.03
N CYS A 256 -12.83 -20.13 6.40
CA CYS A 256 -12.32 -21.27 5.63
C CYS A 256 -13.20 -21.58 4.40
N ASP A 257 -13.73 -20.55 3.74
CA ASP A 257 -14.53 -20.66 2.52
C ASP A 257 -14.06 -19.64 1.47
N ALA A 258 -14.72 -19.65 0.31
CA ALA A 258 -14.46 -18.72 -0.78
C ALA A 258 -15.70 -17.89 -1.16
N ALA A 259 -16.80 -17.93 -0.39
CA ALA A 259 -18.08 -17.38 -0.85
C ALA A 259 -18.03 -15.86 -1.00
N TRP A 260 -17.56 -15.18 0.05
CA TRP A 260 -17.38 -13.73 0.05
C TRP A 260 -16.29 -13.31 -0.97
N LEU A 261 -15.15 -13.99 -0.96
CA LEU A 261 -14.04 -13.67 -1.85
C LEU A 261 -14.41 -13.86 -3.33
N ASN A 262 -15.17 -14.91 -3.68
CA ASN A 262 -15.67 -15.10 -5.05
C ASN A 262 -16.61 -13.97 -5.45
N THR A 263 -17.55 -13.59 -4.57
CA THR A 263 -18.47 -12.47 -4.83
C THR A 263 -17.70 -11.16 -5.08
N LEU A 264 -16.70 -10.87 -4.25
CA LEU A 264 -15.83 -9.72 -4.45
C LEU A 264 -15.06 -9.80 -5.77
N MET A 265 -14.44 -10.95 -6.07
CA MET A 265 -13.63 -11.14 -7.28
C MET A 265 -14.45 -11.14 -8.58
N ASP A 266 -15.71 -11.55 -8.51
CA ASP A 266 -16.68 -11.44 -9.61
C ASP A 266 -17.08 -9.97 -9.83
N TRP A 267 -17.30 -9.21 -8.76
CA TRP A 267 -17.56 -7.78 -8.84
C TRP A 267 -16.37 -6.99 -9.41
N LEU A 268 -15.16 -7.23 -8.89
CA LEU A 268 -13.90 -6.69 -9.42
C LEU A 268 -13.65 -7.13 -10.87
N GLY A 269 -14.25 -8.24 -11.32
CA GLY A 269 -14.11 -8.76 -12.68
C GLY A 269 -15.12 -8.24 -13.68
N SER A 270 -16.30 -7.83 -13.23
CA SER A 270 -17.44 -7.43 -14.07
C SER A 270 -17.53 -5.92 -14.28
N THR A 271 -16.96 -5.14 -13.38
CA THR A 271 -16.85 -3.69 -13.55
C THR A 271 -15.73 -3.37 -14.55
N THR A 272 -16.05 -2.64 -15.62
CA THR A 272 -15.05 -2.02 -16.52
C THR A 272 -14.06 -1.10 -15.78
N ALA A 273 -14.44 -0.72 -14.57
CA ALA A 273 -13.82 0.21 -13.65
C ALA A 273 -12.67 -0.41 -12.83
N VAL A 274 -12.70 -1.73 -12.61
CA VAL A 274 -11.67 -2.44 -11.84
C VAL A 274 -10.81 -3.22 -12.81
N ARG A 275 -9.83 -2.52 -13.37
CA ARG A 275 -8.79 -3.16 -14.16
C ARG A 275 -7.60 -3.58 -13.33
N LEU A 276 -7.67 -3.77 -12.01
CA LEU A 276 -6.49 -4.22 -11.26
C LEU A 276 -6.92 -5.09 -10.07
N ARG A 277 -6.82 -6.42 -10.18
CA ARG A 277 -7.01 -7.34 -9.06
C ARG A 277 -5.67 -7.52 -8.32
N SER A 278 -5.62 -7.31 -7.03
CA SER A 278 -4.59 -7.95 -6.22
C SER A 278 -5.29 -8.84 -5.20
N THR A 279 -4.86 -10.09 -5.12
CA THR A 279 -5.33 -11.05 -4.12
C THR A 279 -4.22 -11.20 -3.10
N ALA A 280 -4.30 -10.42 -2.02
CA ALA A 280 -3.36 -10.51 -0.91
C ALA A 280 -3.60 -11.76 -0.06
N ARG A 281 -3.14 -12.94 -0.50
CA ARG A 281 -2.70 -13.94 0.47
C ARG A 281 -1.31 -13.51 0.92
N SER A 282 -1.16 -13.12 2.19
CA SER A 282 0.16 -12.88 2.77
C SER A 282 1.00 -14.14 2.61
N ILE A 283 2.11 -14.03 1.88
CA ILE A 283 3.19 -15.01 1.91
C ILE A 283 4.16 -14.48 2.97
N GLY A 284 4.21 -15.14 4.13
CA GLY A 284 4.96 -14.73 5.32
C GLY A 284 4.33 -15.34 6.57
N ARG A 285 5.04 -15.38 7.72
CA ARG A 285 4.34 -15.69 8.98
C ARG A 285 3.42 -14.53 9.30
N ILE A 286 2.11 -14.76 9.33
CA ILE A 286 1.13 -13.79 9.82
C ILE A 286 1.56 -13.40 11.23
N SER A 287 2.05 -12.17 11.42
CA SER A 287 2.23 -11.61 12.76
C SER A 287 0.85 -11.49 13.39
N PRO A 288 0.61 -11.97 14.62
CA PRO A 288 -0.68 -11.80 15.29
C PRO A 288 -1.11 -10.33 15.44
N ASP A 289 -0.19 -9.37 15.29
CA ASP A 289 -0.46 -7.92 15.31
C ASP A 289 -1.12 -7.36 14.04
N SER A 290 -1.21 -8.13 12.94
CA SER A 290 -1.97 -7.73 11.74
C SER A 290 -3.49 -7.96 11.88
N ARG A 291 -3.97 -8.32 13.07
CA ARG A 291 -5.40 -8.31 13.38
C ARG A 291 -5.77 -6.91 13.86
N VAL A 292 -6.45 -6.16 13.00
CA VAL A 292 -7.19 -4.97 13.43
C VAL A 292 -8.05 -5.34 14.66
N PRO A 293 -7.93 -4.65 15.80
CA PRO A 293 -8.80 -4.90 16.94
C PRO A 293 -10.25 -4.70 16.50
N SER A 294 -11.11 -5.67 16.78
CA SER A 294 -12.56 -5.51 16.56
C SER A 294 -13.04 -4.23 17.26
N PRO A 295 -13.89 -3.39 16.63
CA PRO A 295 -14.41 -2.19 17.27
C PRO A 295 -15.16 -2.58 18.56
N PRO A 296 -15.01 -1.81 19.66
CA PRO A 296 -15.74 -2.08 20.88
C PRO A 296 -17.25 -2.00 20.61
N SER A 297 -17.98 -3.00 21.10
CA SER A 297 -19.45 -3.03 21.03
C SER A 297 -20.04 -1.75 21.64
N PRO A 298 -21.09 -1.16 21.05
CA PRO A 298 -21.74 0.02 21.62
C PRO A 298 -22.31 -0.31 23.02
N PRO A 299 -22.24 0.64 23.97
CA PRO A 299 -22.78 0.43 25.31
C PRO A 299 -24.29 0.18 25.23
N THR A 300 -24.72 -0.86 25.96
CA THR A 300 -26.12 -1.24 26.19
C THR A 300 -26.89 -0.21 26.99
#